data_AF-A0A961AML8-F1
#
_entry.id   AF-A0A961AML8-F1
#
_cell.length_a   1.000
_cell.length_b   1.000
_cell.length_c   1.000
_cell.angle_alpha   90.00
_cell.angle_beta   90.00
_cell.angle_gamma   90.00
#
_symmetry.space_group_name_H-M   'P 1'
#
loop_
_entity.id
_entity.type
_entity.pdbx_description
1 polymer ?
#
loop_
_entity_poly.entity_id
_entity_poly.type
_entity_poly.pdbx_seq_one_letter_code
_entity_poly.pdbx_strand_id
1 'polypeptide(L)'
;MTNPAHYFACCALLELSSRLAPESEGWFEERAFHIARGPNLAEIIHELTSAILVRLDVTDGTASPIAIPEPFNLRIDWWKAGDRTASDLKVWAGTMESFRIAKAMQFTMLKPEFSTDQLLNVPMVAYDPDDPVKKVEPFYFDARRGPNAHSRDVGFAPNDLGMTTIASPAAELLCLIGLQRVRPVPAGK
;
A
#
# COMPACT_ATOMS: atom_id res chain seq x y z
N MET A 1 -17.13 -4.91 5.14
CA MET A 1 -15.95 -4.72 4.28
C MET A 1 -15.77 -5.96 3.42
N THR A 2 -15.73 -5.83 2.09
CA THR A 2 -15.70 -6.96 1.14
C THR A 2 -14.39 -7.05 0.36
N ASN A 3 -13.51 -6.06 0.49
CA ASN A 3 -12.20 -6.00 -0.15
C ASN A 3 -11.09 -6.30 0.87
N PRO A 4 -10.31 -7.38 0.73
CA PRO A 4 -9.22 -7.71 1.66
C PRO A 4 -8.19 -6.59 1.82
N ALA A 5 -7.89 -5.83 0.76
CA ALA A 5 -6.97 -4.69 0.85
C ALA A 5 -7.46 -3.62 1.82
N HIS A 6 -8.78 -3.40 1.92
CA HIS A 6 -9.32 -2.42 2.87
C HIS A 6 -9.10 -2.88 4.32
N TYR A 7 -9.19 -4.19 4.59
CA TYR A 7 -8.97 -4.71 5.94
C TYR A 7 -7.53 -4.45 6.38
N PHE A 8 -6.56 -4.80 5.54
CA PHE A 8 -5.16 -4.53 5.84
C PHE A 8 -4.83 -3.04 5.86
N ALA A 9 -5.50 -2.23 5.03
CA ALA A 9 -5.38 -0.78 5.10
C ALA A 9 -5.86 -0.23 6.45
N CYS A 10 -6.96 -0.75 7.01
CA CYS A 10 -7.39 -0.41 8.38
C CYS A 10 -6.35 -0.82 9.43
N CYS A 11 -5.74 -2.01 9.30
CA CYS A 11 -4.64 -2.42 10.18
C CYS A 11 -3.45 -1.46 10.09
N ALA A 12 -3.12 -0.95 8.90
CA ALA A 12 -2.09 0.06 8.73
C ALA A 12 -2.45 1.39 9.38
N LEU A 13 -3.70 1.85 9.25
CA LEU A 13 -4.12 3.09 9.90
C LEU A 13 -3.98 3.00 11.42
N LEU A 14 -4.32 1.85 12.03
CA LEU A 14 -4.08 1.61 13.46
C LEU A 14 -2.59 1.59 13.80
N GLU A 15 -1.78 0.88 13.01
CA GLU A 15 -0.32 0.86 13.19
C GLU A 15 0.26 2.28 13.16
N LEU A 16 -0.04 3.05 12.11
CA LEU A 16 0.45 4.42 11.96
C LEU A 16 -0.04 5.32 13.11
N SER A 17 -1.31 5.21 13.49
CA SER A 17 -1.87 5.93 14.64
C SER A 17 -1.14 5.59 15.94
N SER A 18 -0.90 4.31 16.22
CA SER A 18 -0.18 3.83 17.42
C SER A 18 1.28 4.29 17.49
N ARG A 19 1.94 4.48 16.33
CA ARG A 19 3.31 5.02 16.26
C ARG A 19 3.36 6.50 16.63
N LEU A 20 2.30 7.25 16.28
CA LEU A 20 2.16 8.67 16.61
C LEU A 20 1.64 8.87 18.05
N ALA A 21 0.74 8.00 18.50
CA ALA A 21 0.14 8.01 19.83
C ALA A 21 -0.04 6.57 20.35
N PRO A 22 0.81 6.08 21.27
CA PRO A 22 0.80 4.68 21.73
C PRO A 22 -0.52 4.15 22.29
N GLU A 23 -1.38 5.04 22.81
CA GLU A 23 -2.69 4.72 23.38
C GLU A 23 -3.80 4.58 22.32
N SER A 24 -3.46 4.65 21.02
CA SER A 24 -4.44 4.58 19.94
C SER A 24 -5.18 3.24 19.92
N GLU A 25 -6.50 3.31 19.81
CA GLU A 25 -7.40 2.17 19.74
C GLU A 25 -8.07 2.13 18.37
N GLY A 26 -8.28 0.92 17.82
CA GLY A 26 -8.98 0.74 16.56
C GLY A 26 -9.95 -0.42 16.58
N TRP A 27 -11.16 -0.22 16.06
CA TRP A 27 -12.19 -1.26 15.99
C TRP A 27 -13.06 -1.12 14.75
N PHE A 28 -13.70 -2.23 14.38
CA PHE A 28 -14.74 -2.23 13.36
C PHE A 28 -16.10 -2.13 14.04
N GLU A 29 -16.94 -1.24 13.54
CA GLU A 29 -18.33 -1.11 13.96
C GLU A 29 -19.19 -0.89 12.72
N GLU A 30 -20.27 -1.67 12.61
CA GLU A 30 -21.15 -1.72 11.44
C GLU A 30 -20.39 -1.90 10.10
N ARG A 31 -20.13 -0.79 9.41
CA ARG A 31 -19.48 -0.73 8.09
C ARG A 31 -18.27 0.20 8.07
N ALA A 32 -17.83 0.68 9.22
CA ALA A 32 -16.73 1.62 9.37
C ALA A 32 -15.60 1.03 10.22
N PHE A 33 -14.42 1.61 10.05
CA PHE A 33 -13.28 1.40 10.92
C PHE A 33 -13.05 2.69 11.69
N HIS A 34 -12.97 2.58 13.01
CA HIS A 34 -12.82 3.70 13.92
C HIS A 34 -11.41 3.71 14.51
N ILE A 35 -10.89 4.91 14.73
CA ILE A 35 -9.64 5.15 15.47
C ILE A 35 -9.97 6.17 16.56
N ALA A 36 -9.54 5.90 17.79
CA ALA A 36 -9.68 6.80 18.92
C ALA A 36 -8.37 6.91 19.71
N ARG A 37 -8.32 7.88 20.62
CA ARG A 37 -7.17 8.14 21.52
C ARG A 37 -5.84 8.41 20.80
N GLY A 38 -5.92 8.82 19.54
CA GLY A 38 -4.79 9.12 18.67
C GLY A 38 -5.08 10.26 17.70
N PRO A 39 -4.16 10.52 16.76
CA PRO A 39 -4.35 11.51 15.71
C PRO A 39 -5.56 11.15 14.84
N ASN A 40 -6.20 12.19 14.27
CA ASN A 40 -7.29 11.99 13.33
C ASN A 40 -6.78 11.47 11.97
N LEU A 41 -7.70 11.02 11.11
CA LEU A 41 -7.35 10.46 9.81
C LEU A 41 -6.52 11.42 8.94
N ALA A 42 -6.85 12.71 8.91
CA ALA A 42 -6.14 13.68 8.10
C ALA A 42 -4.68 13.87 8.58
N GLU A 43 -4.46 13.89 9.90
CA GLU A 43 -3.12 13.94 10.49
C GLU A 43 -2.31 12.70 10.14
N ILE A 44 -2.88 11.50 10.27
CA ILE A 44 -2.19 10.24 9.91
C ILE A 44 -1.76 10.25 8.44
N ILE A 45 -2.65 10.64 7.53
CA ILE A 45 -2.35 10.70 6.10
C ILE A 45 -1.36 11.80 5.77
N HIS A 46 -1.42 12.95 6.46
CA HIS A 46 -0.46 14.03 6.29
C HIS A 46 0.96 13.58 6.69
N GLU A 47 1.11 12.96 7.87
CA GLU A 47 2.41 12.43 8.31
C GLU A 47 2.93 11.34 7.36
N LEU A 48 2.05 10.42 6.93
CA LEU A 48 2.43 9.36 5.98
C LEU A 48 2.89 9.92 4.64
N THR A 49 2.20 10.92 4.09
CA THR A 49 2.53 11.50 2.78
C THR A 49 3.72 12.46 2.84
N SER A 50 4.01 13.03 4.01
CA SER A 50 5.18 13.89 4.24
C SER A 50 6.46 13.08 4.51
N ALA A 51 6.33 11.83 4.95
CA ALA A 51 7.47 10.97 5.22
C ALA A 51 8.24 10.59 3.95
N ILE A 52 9.58 10.67 4.00
CA ILE A 52 10.44 10.23 2.90
C ILE A 52 10.61 8.71 2.95
N LEU A 53 10.11 8.00 1.94
CA LEU A 53 10.37 6.57 1.80
C LEU A 53 11.85 6.34 1.43
N VAL A 54 12.52 5.45 2.16
CA VAL A 54 13.93 5.11 1.93
C VAL A 54 14.04 3.67 1.44
N ARG A 55 14.71 3.49 0.31
CA ARG A 55 15.06 2.17 -0.21
C ARG A 55 16.29 1.64 0.54
N LEU A 56 16.16 0.53 1.25
CA LEU A 56 17.23 0.00 2.11
C LEU A 56 18.27 -0.83 1.34
N ASP A 57 17.89 -1.50 0.26
CA ASP A 57 18.79 -2.22 -0.63
C ASP A 57 18.76 -1.58 -2.03
N VAL A 58 19.73 -0.69 -2.27
CA VAL A 58 19.89 0.01 -3.55
C VAL A 58 20.30 -0.91 -4.70
N THR A 59 20.72 -2.15 -4.40
CA THR A 59 21.07 -3.15 -5.42
C THR A 59 19.86 -3.97 -5.86
N ASP A 60 18.85 -4.14 -5.00
CA ASP A 60 17.60 -4.84 -5.34
C ASP A 60 16.52 -3.89 -5.88
N GLY A 61 16.45 -3.75 -7.21
CA GLY A 61 15.48 -2.88 -7.88
C GLY A 61 14.03 -3.34 -7.74
N THR A 62 13.83 -4.57 -7.24
CA THR A 62 12.53 -5.23 -7.21
C THR A 62 11.94 -5.21 -5.80
N ALA A 63 12.43 -6.06 -4.91
CA ALA A 63 11.85 -6.31 -3.60
C ALA A 63 12.69 -5.72 -2.46
N SER A 64 13.36 -4.58 -2.70
CA SER A 64 14.11 -3.91 -1.63
C SER A 64 13.16 -3.59 -0.47
N PRO A 65 13.56 -3.90 0.77
CA PRO A 65 12.90 -3.36 1.95
C PRO A 65 12.83 -1.83 1.88
N ILE A 66 11.75 -1.27 2.40
CA ILE A 66 11.45 0.16 2.43
C ILE A 66 11.43 0.58 3.90
N ALA A 67 12.16 1.62 4.26
CA ALA A 67 11.98 2.28 5.55
C ALA A 67 11.06 3.49 5.40
N ILE A 68 10.14 3.62 6.34
CA ILE A 68 9.48 4.88 6.68
C ILE A 68 10.16 5.35 7.97
N PRO A 69 11.04 6.37 7.92
CA PRO A 69 11.72 6.91 9.10
C PRO A 69 10.76 7.53 10.12
N GLU A 70 11.27 8.42 10.98
CA GLU A 70 10.44 9.26 11.85
C GLU A 70 9.27 9.91 11.07
N PRO A 71 8.07 9.99 11.67
CA PRO A 71 7.74 9.59 13.05
C PRO A 71 7.38 8.09 13.22
N PHE A 72 7.26 7.33 12.12
CA PHE A 72 6.71 5.97 12.17
C PHE A 72 7.73 4.90 12.56
N ASN A 73 9.01 5.08 12.20
CA ASN A 73 10.07 4.09 12.43
C ASN A 73 9.65 2.68 11.99
N LEU A 74 9.14 2.59 10.77
CA LEU A 74 8.57 1.38 10.19
C LEU A 74 9.48 0.83 9.10
N ARG A 75 9.74 -0.48 9.14
CA ARG A 75 10.31 -1.22 8.02
C ARG A 75 9.21 -2.02 7.33
N ILE A 76 9.09 -1.84 6.03
CA ILE A 76 8.25 -2.63 5.14
C ILE A 76 9.14 -3.58 4.37
N ASP A 77 8.90 -4.88 4.50
CA ASP A 77 9.58 -5.87 3.69
C ASP A 77 8.64 -6.97 3.21
N TRP A 78 9.21 -7.85 2.39
CA TRP A 78 8.53 -8.99 1.78
C TRP A 78 8.72 -10.26 2.60
N TRP A 79 8.86 -10.10 3.92
CA TRP A 79 9.13 -11.16 4.89
C TRP A 79 10.40 -11.97 4.60
N LYS A 80 11.37 -11.33 3.94
CA LYS A 80 12.70 -11.90 3.65
C LYS A 80 13.32 -12.35 4.97
N ALA A 81 13.41 -13.66 5.19
CA ALA A 81 14.20 -14.18 6.28
C ALA A 81 15.69 -13.93 5.99
N GLY A 82 16.51 -13.81 7.02
CA GLY A 82 17.98 -13.70 6.86
C GLY A 82 18.58 -14.90 6.12
N ASP A 83 17.86 -16.02 6.04
CA ASP A 83 18.12 -17.10 5.10
C ASP A 83 17.07 -17.09 3.97
N ARG A 84 17.53 -17.25 2.73
CA ARG A 84 16.71 -17.27 1.51
C ARG A 84 16.00 -18.62 1.26
N THR A 85 15.92 -19.51 2.26
CA THR A 85 15.41 -20.88 2.09
C THR A 85 13.92 -21.01 2.38
N ALA A 86 13.32 -20.10 3.15
CA ALA A 86 11.87 -19.91 3.18
C ALA A 86 11.45 -19.10 1.95
N SER A 87 10.45 -19.57 1.19
CA SER A 87 10.03 -18.91 -0.06
C SER A 87 9.64 -17.45 0.20
N ASP A 88 10.53 -16.54 -0.21
CA ASP A 88 10.33 -15.09 -0.11
C ASP A 88 8.98 -14.71 -0.72
N LEU A 89 8.19 -13.87 -0.03
CA LEU A 89 7.00 -13.32 -0.65
C LEU A 89 7.45 -12.50 -1.86
N LYS A 90 6.93 -12.81 -3.05
CA LYS A 90 7.20 -12.01 -4.24
C LYS A 90 6.11 -10.96 -4.40
N VAL A 91 6.51 -9.77 -4.82
CA VAL A 91 5.58 -8.75 -5.34
C VAL A 91 4.78 -9.35 -6.50
N TRP A 92 3.46 -9.18 -6.46
CA TRP A 92 2.56 -9.58 -7.54
C TRP A 92 2.48 -8.52 -8.67
N ALA A 93 3.25 -7.43 -8.57
CA ALA A 93 3.33 -6.40 -9.60
C ALA A 93 4.22 -6.83 -10.77
N GLY A 94 3.78 -6.58 -12.01
CA GLY A 94 4.44 -7.10 -13.23
C GLY A 94 5.92 -6.71 -13.41
N THR A 95 6.31 -5.48 -13.07
CA THR A 95 7.73 -5.04 -13.09
C THR A 95 8.45 -5.27 -11.76
N MET A 96 7.71 -5.64 -10.72
CA MET A 96 8.21 -5.95 -9.39
C MET A 96 8.95 -4.79 -8.67
N GLU A 97 8.90 -3.55 -9.14
CA GLU A 97 9.65 -2.41 -8.57
C GLU A 97 8.99 -1.84 -7.29
N SER A 98 9.05 -2.57 -6.17
CA SER A 98 8.25 -2.27 -4.96
C SER A 98 8.44 -0.86 -4.43
N PHE A 99 9.68 -0.39 -4.37
CA PHE A 99 9.96 0.96 -3.88
C PHE A 99 9.33 2.04 -4.77
N ARG A 100 9.43 1.87 -6.09
CA ARG A 100 8.87 2.81 -7.07
C ARG A 100 7.34 2.85 -6.99
N ILE A 101 6.71 1.68 -6.85
CA ILE A 101 5.25 1.58 -6.71
C ILE A 101 4.80 2.28 -5.42
N ALA A 102 5.45 1.99 -4.27
CA ALA A 102 5.10 2.63 -3.00
C ALA A 102 5.24 4.15 -3.06
N LYS A 103 6.34 4.66 -3.63
CA LYS A 103 6.60 6.09 -3.81
C LYS A 103 5.53 6.76 -4.70
N ALA A 104 5.15 6.12 -5.81
CA ALA A 104 4.10 6.64 -6.69
C ALA A 104 2.72 6.67 -6.03
N MET A 105 2.35 5.64 -5.26
CA MET A 105 1.09 5.62 -4.51
C MET A 105 1.07 6.71 -3.43
N GLN A 106 2.15 6.85 -2.65
CA GLN A 106 2.30 7.89 -1.63
C GLN A 106 2.20 9.30 -2.23
N PHE A 107 2.92 9.55 -3.33
CA PHE A 107 2.88 10.84 -4.02
C PHE A 107 1.48 11.18 -4.54
N THR A 108 0.76 10.18 -5.06
CA THR A 108 -0.63 10.37 -5.53
C THR A 108 -1.56 10.75 -4.38
N MET A 109 -1.30 10.26 -3.17
CA MET A 109 -2.07 10.58 -1.96
C MET A 109 -1.88 12.02 -1.46
N LEU A 110 -0.97 12.82 -2.02
CA LEU A 110 -0.86 14.26 -1.71
C LEU A 110 -2.07 15.07 -2.21
N LYS A 111 -2.92 14.49 -3.06
CA LYS A 111 -4.07 15.18 -3.61
C LYS A 111 -5.24 15.23 -2.62
N PRO A 112 -6.09 16.28 -2.66
CA PRO A 112 -7.16 16.50 -1.67
C PRO A 112 -8.16 15.36 -1.53
N GLU A 113 -8.37 14.54 -2.56
CA GLU A 113 -9.31 13.41 -2.55
C GLU A 113 -8.96 12.37 -1.46
N PHE A 114 -7.68 12.27 -1.08
CA PHE A 114 -7.19 11.32 -0.08
C PHE A 114 -7.28 11.82 1.37
N SER A 115 -7.78 13.03 1.59
CA SER A 115 -7.98 13.62 2.93
C SER A 115 -9.41 13.39 3.48
N THR A 116 -10.13 12.40 2.94
CA THR A 116 -11.53 12.10 3.29
C THR A 116 -11.67 10.68 3.83
N ASP A 117 -12.81 10.38 4.47
CA ASP A 117 -13.15 9.02 4.92
C ASP A 117 -13.31 8.02 3.76
N GLN A 118 -13.37 8.51 2.52
CA GLN A 118 -13.43 7.70 1.30
C GLN A 118 -12.05 7.43 0.68
N LEU A 119 -10.93 7.76 1.33
CA LEU A 119 -9.59 7.61 0.71
C LEU A 119 -9.33 6.23 0.09
N LEU A 120 -9.82 5.16 0.73
CA LEU A 120 -9.64 3.79 0.25
C LEU A 120 -10.44 3.51 -1.02
N ASN A 121 -11.42 4.35 -1.35
CA ASN A 121 -12.29 4.24 -2.51
C ASN A 121 -11.92 5.17 -3.67
N VAL A 122 -10.90 6.01 -3.53
CA VAL A 122 -10.50 6.96 -4.58
C VAL A 122 -9.72 6.22 -5.67
N PRO A 123 -10.26 6.11 -6.91
CA PRO A 123 -9.52 5.55 -8.02
C PRO A 123 -8.72 6.66 -8.72
N MET A 124 -7.45 6.41 -9.04
CA MET A 124 -6.61 7.39 -9.72
C MET A 124 -5.47 6.75 -10.50
N VAL A 125 -5.05 7.40 -11.59
CA VAL A 125 -3.80 7.06 -12.29
C VAL A 125 -2.62 7.58 -11.46
N ALA A 126 -1.72 6.67 -11.08
CA ALA A 126 -0.48 7.01 -10.40
C ALA A 126 0.66 7.18 -11.42
N TYR A 127 1.46 8.23 -11.22
CA TYR A 127 2.63 8.54 -12.03
C TYR A 127 3.88 8.49 -11.16
N ASP A 128 5.01 8.22 -11.79
CA ASP A 128 6.30 8.26 -11.12
C ASP A 128 6.63 9.71 -10.73
N PRO A 129 6.87 10.02 -9.44
CA PRO A 129 7.26 11.37 -9.04
C PRO A 129 8.60 11.83 -9.62
N ASP A 130 9.48 10.89 -10.00
CA ASP A 130 10.76 11.21 -10.63
C ASP A 130 10.67 11.27 -12.17
N ASP A 131 9.58 10.77 -12.76
CA ASP A 131 9.28 10.78 -14.19
C ASP A 131 7.76 10.92 -14.44
N PRO A 132 7.20 12.15 -14.39
CA PRO A 132 5.75 12.37 -14.37
C PRO A 132 4.99 11.92 -15.62
N VAL A 133 5.67 11.61 -16.73
CA VAL A 133 5.04 11.04 -17.92
C VAL A 133 4.89 9.52 -17.81
N LYS A 134 5.67 8.88 -16.92
CA LYS A 134 5.70 7.44 -16.76
C LYS A 134 4.71 7.00 -15.68
N LYS A 135 3.60 6.43 -16.15
CA LYS A 135 2.63 5.75 -15.30
C LYS A 135 3.26 4.61 -14.50
N VAL A 136 2.74 4.36 -13.30
CA VAL A 136 3.14 3.27 -12.41
C VAL A 136 1.94 2.36 -12.14
N GLU A 137 2.11 1.07 -12.39
CA GLU A 137 1.11 0.06 -12.03
C GLU A 137 1.14 -0.21 -10.52
N PRO A 138 -0.01 -0.50 -9.89
CA PRO A 138 -0.08 -0.75 -8.45
C PRO A 138 0.46 -2.13 -8.05
N PHE A 139 0.40 -2.46 -6.75
CA PHE A 139 0.73 -3.78 -6.25
C PHE A 139 -0.32 -4.85 -6.53
N TYR A 140 -1.51 -4.45 -6.98
CA TYR A 140 -2.67 -5.32 -7.24
C TYR A 140 -3.24 -5.94 -5.95
N PHE A 141 -3.14 -5.25 -4.82
CA PHE A 141 -3.83 -5.67 -3.60
C PHE A 141 -5.34 -5.43 -3.68
N ASP A 142 -5.76 -4.38 -4.39
CA ASP A 142 -7.18 -4.03 -4.48
C ASP A 142 -7.95 -5.03 -5.37
N ALA A 143 -8.85 -5.81 -4.75
CA ALA A 143 -9.66 -6.81 -5.42
C ALA A 143 -10.61 -6.21 -6.48
N ARG A 144 -10.94 -4.92 -6.43
CA ARG A 144 -11.76 -4.23 -7.45
C ARG A 144 -11.09 -4.15 -8.81
N ARG A 145 -9.80 -4.46 -8.88
CA ARG A 145 -9.05 -4.53 -10.13
C ARG A 145 -9.16 -5.89 -10.82
N GLY A 146 -9.46 -6.95 -10.09
CA GLY A 146 -9.68 -8.31 -10.61
C GLY A 146 -10.77 -8.43 -11.69
N PRO A 147 -11.91 -7.70 -11.61
CA PRO A 147 -12.92 -7.67 -12.67
C PRO A 147 -12.44 -7.12 -14.02
N ASN A 148 -11.31 -6.39 -14.09
CA ASN A 148 -10.71 -5.94 -15.34
C ASN A 148 -9.92 -7.05 -16.08
N ALA A 149 -9.95 -8.28 -15.56
CA ALA A 149 -9.39 -9.47 -16.18
C ALA A 149 -10.52 -10.48 -16.46
N HIS A 150 -11.57 -10.04 -17.15
CA HIS A 150 -12.62 -10.97 -17.60
C HIS A 150 -12.02 -11.92 -18.63
N SER A 151 -12.55 -13.14 -18.77
CA SER A 151 -12.13 -14.06 -19.85
C SER A 151 -12.36 -13.48 -21.27
N ARG A 152 -13.10 -12.37 -21.37
CA ARG A 152 -13.32 -11.60 -22.61
C ARG A 152 -12.17 -10.65 -22.93
N ASP A 153 -11.31 -10.35 -21.95
CA ASP A 153 -10.18 -9.44 -22.04
C ASP A 153 -8.86 -10.21 -22.27
N VAL A 154 -8.94 -11.52 -22.52
CA VAL A 154 -7.77 -12.34 -22.90
C VAL A 154 -7.22 -11.83 -24.24
N GLY A 155 -5.97 -11.35 -24.23
CA GLY A 155 -5.35 -10.70 -25.38
C GLY A 155 -5.56 -9.18 -25.45
N PHE A 156 -6.28 -8.59 -24.48
CA PHE A 156 -6.45 -7.15 -24.36
C PHE A 156 -5.35 -6.58 -23.46
N ALA A 157 -4.42 -5.83 -24.06
CA ALA A 157 -3.36 -5.12 -23.34
C ALA A 157 -3.64 -3.61 -23.37
N PRO A 158 -4.14 -3.01 -22.26
CA PRO A 158 -4.42 -1.57 -22.19
C PRO A 158 -3.21 -0.70 -22.57
N ASN A 159 -2.00 -1.16 -22.26
CA ASN A 159 -0.77 -0.46 -22.58
C ASN A 159 -0.53 -0.35 -24.10
N ASP A 160 -0.84 -1.40 -24.87
CA ASP A 160 -0.69 -1.40 -26.33
C ASP A 160 -1.71 -0.48 -27.02
N LEU A 161 -2.79 -0.15 -26.31
CA LEU A 161 -3.87 0.74 -26.76
C LEU A 161 -3.73 2.17 -26.20
N GLY A 162 -2.63 2.49 -25.51
CA GLY A 162 -2.41 3.81 -24.91
C GLY A 162 -3.40 4.16 -23.80
N MET A 163 -4.07 3.17 -23.20
CA MET A 163 -5.07 3.37 -22.16
C MET A 163 -4.40 3.45 -20.79
N THR A 164 -4.85 4.41 -19.97
CA THR A 164 -4.42 4.50 -18.58
C THR A 164 -5.28 3.59 -17.70
N THR A 165 -4.63 2.82 -16.83
CA THR A 165 -5.31 2.01 -15.81
C THR A 165 -5.29 2.79 -14.51
N ILE A 166 -6.41 2.74 -13.80
CA ILE A 166 -6.56 3.38 -12.49
C ILE A 166 -6.13 2.41 -11.38
N ALA A 167 -5.43 2.93 -10.37
CA ALA A 167 -5.13 2.26 -9.12
C ALA A 167 -6.05 2.80 -8.02
N SER A 168 -6.01 2.21 -6.83
CA SER A 168 -6.56 2.79 -5.60
C SER A 168 -5.41 3.07 -4.62
N PRO A 169 -4.71 4.22 -4.77
CA PRO A 169 -3.40 4.44 -4.15
C PRO A 169 -3.35 4.22 -2.65
N ALA A 170 -4.33 4.75 -1.91
CA ALA A 170 -4.43 4.55 -0.47
C ALA A 170 -4.66 3.09 -0.09
N ALA A 171 -5.55 2.38 -0.80
CA ALA A 171 -5.78 0.95 -0.56
C ALA A 171 -4.52 0.12 -0.81
N GLU A 172 -3.74 0.44 -1.85
CA GLU A 172 -2.51 -0.27 -2.21
C GLU A 172 -1.39 -0.02 -1.19
N LEU A 173 -1.08 1.24 -0.87
CA LEU A 173 0.01 1.58 0.05
C LEU A 173 -0.31 1.19 1.50
N LEU A 174 -1.52 1.46 1.97
CA LEU A 174 -1.90 1.09 3.34
C LEU A 174 -2.02 -0.43 3.48
N CYS A 175 -2.49 -1.17 2.47
CA CYS A 175 -2.45 -2.64 2.51
C CYS A 175 -1.01 -3.14 2.67
N LEU A 176 -0.06 -2.60 1.91
CA LEU A 176 1.36 -2.97 2.02
C LEU A 176 1.90 -2.77 3.45
N ILE A 177 1.57 -1.63 4.08
CA ILE A 177 1.96 -1.32 5.46
C ILE A 177 1.29 -2.31 6.43
N GLY A 178 0.00 -2.57 6.26
CA GLY A 178 -0.78 -3.43 7.16
C GLY A 178 -0.28 -4.87 7.18
N LEU A 179 0.17 -5.36 6.02
CA LEU A 179 0.76 -6.70 5.87
C LEU A 179 1.99 -6.92 6.77
N GLN A 180 2.68 -5.87 7.20
CA GLN A 180 3.86 -5.99 8.06
C GLN A 180 3.55 -6.45 9.49
N ARG A 181 2.31 -6.26 9.95
CA ARG A 181 1.90 -6.57 11.34
C ARG A 181 1.05 -7.83 11.48
N VAL A 182 0.59 -8.38 10.36
CA VAL A 182 -0.36 -9.50 10.29
C VAL A 182 0.27 -10.73 9.64
N ARG A 183 1.57 -10.95 9.87
CA ARG A 183 2.28 -12.13 9.37
C ARG A 183 1.68 -13.38 10.02
N PRO A 184 1.14 -14.34 9.24
CA PRO A 184 0.67 -15.60 9.79
C PRO A 184 1.81 -16.30 10.53
N VAL A 185 1.54 -16.77 11.75
CA VAL A 185 2.43 -17.71 12.44
C VAL A 185 2.33 -19.04 11.69
N PRO A 186 3.45 -19.76 11.47
CA PRO A 186 3.37 -21.11 10.92
C PRO A 186 2.36 -21.92 11.71
N ALA A 187 1.37 -22.52 11.03
CA ALA A 187 0.57 -23.56 11.65
C ALA A 187 1.57 -24.64 12.11
N GLY A 188 1.65 -24.87 13.41
CA GLY A 188 2.55 -25.88 13.96
C GLY A 188 2.38 -27.21 13.23
N LYS A 189 3.48 -27.94 13.03
CA LYS A 189 3.41 -29.31 12.53
C LYS A 189 2.70 -30.21 13.54
#